data_AF-A0AB36XUE2-F1
#
_entry.id   AF-A0AB36XUE2-F1
#
_cell.length_a   1.000
_cell.length_b   1.000
_cell.length_c   1.000
_cell.angle_alpha   90.00
_cell.angle_beta   90.00
_cell.angle_gamma   90.00
#
_symmetry.space_group_name_H-M   'P 1'
#
loop_
_entity.id
_entity.type
_entity.pdbx_description
1 polymer ?
#
loop_
_entity_poly.entity_id
_entity_poly.type
_entity_poly.pdbx_seq_one_letter_code
_entity_poly.pdbx_strand_id
1 'polypeptide(L)'
;FNSVRDSLLALAGIPFAVGGGLIALFLAGLDFSISAAIGFISLFGVAVMDGILNITYFRELRATGMSITDAVFNGAEQRMRPMLM
;
A
#
# COMPACT_ATOMS: atom_id res chain seq x y z
N PHE A 1 6.38 -15.48 -3.41
CA PHE A 1 5.02 -15.28 -3.93
C PHE A 1 4.25 -16.59 -3.96
N ASN A 2 3.79 -17.07 -2.79
CA ASN A 2 2.92 -18.26 -2.72
C ASN A 2 2.16 -18.34 -1.38
N SER A 3 1.85 -17.19 -0.77
CA SER A 3 1.10 -17.14 0.49
C SER A 3 -0.12 -16.26 0.30
N VAL A 4 -1.30 -16.86 0.43
CA VAL A 4 -2.60 -16.16 0.48
C VAL A 4 -2.59 -15.06 1.56
N ARG A 5 -1.80 -15.26 2.62
CA ARG A 5 -1.61 -14.27 3.69
C ARG A 5 -0.98 -12.98 3.19
N ASP A 6 0.05 -13.08 2.36
CA ASP A 6 0.77 -11.91 1.80
C ASP A 6 -0.16 -11.14 0.85
N SER A 7 -0.96 -11.84 0.04
CA SER A 7 -1.96 -11.21 -0.81
C SER A 7 -3.05 -10.51 0.00
N LEU A 8 -3.57 -11.13 1.06
CA LEU A 8 -4.55 -10.52 1.96
C LEU A 8 -4.00 -9.27 2.66
N LEU A 9 -2.73 -9.30 3.07
CA LEU A 9 -2.07 -8.15 3.68
C LEU A 9 -1.91 -6.99 2.69
N ALA A 10 -1.61 -7.25 1.41
CA ALA A 10 -1.57 -6.20 0.40
C ALA A 10 -2.97 -5.60 0.14
N LEU A 11 -4.01 -6.44 0.12
CA LEU A 11 -5.40 -5.99 -0.03
C LEU A 11 -5.88 -5.13 1.15
N ALA A 12 -5.30 -5.28 2.34
CA ALA A 12 -5.64 -4.47 3.50
C ALA A 12 -5.34 -2.97 3.30
N GLY A 13 -4.47 -2.60 2.35
CA GLY A 13 -4.21 -1.21 1.96
C GLY A 13 -5.34 -0.58 1.12
N ILE A 14 -6.19 -1.39 0.49
CA ILE A 14 -7.23 -0.92 -0.43
C ILE A 14 -8.25 0.02 0.25
N PRO A 15 -8.82 -0.32 1.43
CA PRO A 15 -9.76 0.57 2.11
C PRO A 15 -9.17 1.95 2.43
N PHE A 16 -7.87 2.01 2.74
CA PHE A 16 -7.17 3.28 2.99
C PHE A 16 -7.02 4.11 1.72
N ALA A 17 -6.67 3.47 0.61
CA ALA A 17 -6.61 4.13 -0.70
C ALA A 17 -7.99 4.69 -1.09
N VAL A 18 -9.04 3.88 -0.97
CA VAL A 18 -10.42 4.33 -1.27
C VAL A 18 -10.85 5.47 -0.36
N GLY A 19 -10.61 5.37 0.94
CA GLY A 19 -10.93 6.42 1.91
C GLY A 19 -10.24 7.73 1.55
N GLY A 20 -8.94 7.70 1.25
CA GLY A 20 -8.18 8.87 0.81
C GLY A 20 -8.71 9.46 -0.49
N GLY A 21 -9.04 8.62 -1.47
CA GLY A 21 -9.62 9.05 -2.74
C GLY A 21 -10.98 9.74 -2.56
N LEU A 22 -11.87 9.17 -1.73
CA LEU A 22 -13.18 9.77 -1.44
C LEU A 22 -13.05 11.10 -0.71
N ILE A 23 -12.14 11.19 0.28
CA ILE A 23 -11.86 12.45 0.98
C ILE A 23 -11.31 13.49 -0.01
N ALA A 24 -10.40 13.10 -0.91
CA ALA A 24 -9.85 14.01 -1.92
C ALA A 24 -10.93 14.54 -2.88
N LEU A 25 -11.84 13.69 -3.36
CA LEU A 25 -12.99 14.11 -4.17
C LEU A 25 -13.91 15.07 -3.41
N PHE A 26 -14.21 14.75 -2.15
CA PHE A 26 -15.04 15.60 -1.31
C PHE A 26 -14.42 16.98 -1.10
N LEU A 27 -13.12 17.04 -0.80
CA LEU A 27 -12.39 18.30 -0.64
C LEU A 27 -12.26 19.09 -1.95
N ALA A 28 -12.14 18.38 -3.07
CA ALA A 28 -12.12 19.01 -4.40
C ALA A 28 -13.51 19.48 -4.86
N GLY A 29 -14.59 19.13 -4.16
CA GLY A 29 -15.96 19.44 -4.56
C GLY A 29 -16.38 18.73 -5.84
N LEU A 30 -15.78 17.59 -6.15
CA LEU A 30 -16.05 16.81 -7.36
C LEU A 30 -17.01 15.66 -7.06
N ASP A 31 -17.97 15.47 -7.95
CA ASP A 31 -18.85 14.30 -7.89
C ASP A 31 -18.13 13.03 -8.38
N PHE A 32 -18.61 11.88 -7.90
CA PHE A 32 -18.14 10.60 -8.40
C PHE A 32 -18.64 10.37 -9.84
N SER A 33 -17.79 10.72 -10.81
CA SER A 33 -18.04 10.56 -12.25
C SER A 33 -17.30 9.37 -12.85
N ILE A 34 -17.57 9.04 -14.11
CA ILE A 34 -16.85 8.00 -14.86
C ILE A 34 -15.33 8.28 -14.87
N SER A 35 -14.94 9.56 -14.96
CA SER A 35 -13.53 9.95 -14.90
C SER A 35 -12.91 9.67 -13.53
N ALA A 36 -13.64 9.97 -12.44
CA ALA A 36 -13.20 9.63 -11.09
C ALA A 36 -13.04 8.11 -10.91
N ALA A 37 -13.98 7.32 -11.43
CA ALA A 37 -13.92 5.86 -11.37
C ALA A 37 -12.65 5.28 -12.04
N ILE A 38 -12.24 5.81 -13.20
CA ILE A 38 -10.98 5.44 -13.84
C ILE A 38 -9.78 5.80 -12.95
N GLY A 39 -9.83 6.96 -12.28
CA GLY A 39 -8.83 7.36 -11.28
C GLY A 39 -8.72 6.36 -10.12
N PHE A 40 -9.85 5.89 -9.58
CA PHE A 40 -9.84 4.84 -8.54
C PHE A 40 -9.25 3.52 -9.04
N ILE A 41 -9.48 3.12 -10.29
CA ILE A 41 -8.84 1.93 -10.88
C ILE A 41 -7.31 2.06 -10.83
N SER A 42 -6.79 3.22 -11.22
CA SER A 42 -5.35 3.51 -11.14
C SER A 42 -4.86 3.48 -9.68
N LEU A 43 -5.61 4.09 -8.76
CA LEU A 43 -5.32 4.13 -7.33
C LEU A 43 -5.23 2.72 -6.72
N PHE A 44 -6.15 1.82 -7.07
CA PHE A 44 -6.10 0.42 -6.64
C PHE A 44 -4.82 -0.27 -7.11
N GLY A 45 -4.41 -0.04 -8.37
CA GLY A 45 -3.18 -0.61 -8.91
C GLY A 45 -1.94 -0.17 -8.15
N VAL A 46 -1.81 1.13 -7.87
CA VAL A 46 -0.70 1.69 -7.09
C VAL A 46 -0.70 1.14 -5.66
N ALA A 47 -1.87 1.11 -4.99
CA ALA A 47 -2.00 0.62 -3.62
C ALA A 47 -1.60 -0.86 -3.47
N VAL A 48 -2.03 -1.71 -4.41
CA VAL A 48 -1.65 -3.12 -4.41
C VAL A 48 -0.16 -3.29 -4.67
N MET A 49 0.41 -2.52 -5.61
CA MET A 49 1.84 -2.58 -5.91
C MET A 49 2.70 -2.19 -4.70
N ASP A 50 2.34 -1.11 -4.00
CA ASP A 50 3.07 -0.69 -2.80
C ASP A 50 2.93 -1.71 -1.66
N GLY A 51 1.73 -2.26 -1.45
CA GLY A 51 1.49 -3.31 -0.46
C GLY A 51 2.37 -4.55 -0.71
N ILE A 52 2.43 -5.00 -1.97
CA ILE A 52 3.28 -6.13 -2.38
C ILE A 52 4.75 -5.81 -2.18
N LEU A 53 5.19 -4.60 -2.54
CA LEU A 53 6.58 -4.18 -2.42
C LEU A 53 7.02 -4.16 -0.96
N ASN A 54 6.20 -3.60 -0.06
CA ASN A 54 6.47 -3.58 1.38
C ASN A 54 6.53 -4.99 1.98
N ILE A 55 5.60 -5.87 1.63
CA ILE A 55 5.60 -7.25 2.15
C ILE A 55 6.82 -8.03 1.67
N THR A 56 7.21 -7.86 0.41
CA THR A 56 8.40 -8.49 -0.16
C THR A 56 9.65 -8.04 0.60
N TYR A 57 9.75 -6.74 0.90
CA TYR A 57 10.85 -6.16 1.66
C TYR A 57 10.93 -6.70 3.09
N PHE A 58 9.80 -6.76 3.80
CA PHE A 58 9.76 -7.36 5.14
C PHE A 58 10.14 -8.84 5.12
N ARG A 59 9.81 -9.57 4.05
CA ARG A 59 10.18 -10.97 3.90
C ARG A 59 11.69 -11.14 3.69
N GLU A 60 12.31 -10.26 2.91
CA GLU A 60 13.77 -10.21 2.76
C GLU A 60 14.47 -9.87 4.09
N LEU A 61 13.99 -8.86 4.81
CA LEU A 61 14.52 -8.51 6.15
C LEU A 61 14.34 -9.65 7.16
N ARG A 62 13.26 -10.42 7.09
CA ARG A 62 13.10 -11.62 7.92
C ARG A 62 14.02 -12.76 7.48
N ALA A 63 14.37 -12.85 6.19
CA ALA A 63 15.27 -13.88 5.68
C ALA A 63 16.72 -13.66 6.13
N THR A 64 17.12 -12.44 6.50
CA THR A 64 18.43 -12.14 7.10
C THR A 64 18.53 -12.52 8.58
N GLY A 65 17.46 -13.08 9.17
CA GLY A 65 17.44 -13.55 10.56
C GLY A 65 16.97 -12.51 11.59
N MET A 66 16.51 -11.34 11.15
CA MET A 66 15.97 -10.31 12.06
C MET A 66 14.66 -10.73 12.73
N SER A 67 14.47 -10.26 13.97
CA SER A 67 13.19 -10.38 14.67
C SER A 67 12.09 -9.58 13.96
N ILE A 68 10.81 -9.92 14.19
CA ILE A 68 9.69 -9.24 13.53
C ILE A 68 9.70 -7.74 13.86
N THR A 69 9.96 -7.37 15.12
CA THR A 69 10.05 -5.98 15.57
C THR A 69 11.17 -5.22 14.88
N ASP A 70 12.36 -5.81 14.77
CA ASP A 70 13.51 -5.16 14.14
C ASP A 70 13.32 -5.04 12.62
N ALA A 71 12.72 -6.05 12.00
CA ALA A 71 12.37 -6.02 10.58
C ALA A 71 11.31 -4.95 10.27
N VAL A 72 10.30 -4.77 11.15
CA VAL A 72 9.29 -3.71 11.01
C VAL A 72 9.94 -2.33 11.10
N PHE A 73 10.81 -2.11 12.09
CA PHE A 73 11.45 -0.82 12.31
C PHE A 73 12.43 -0.45 11.18
N ASN A 74 13.35 -1.37 10.83
CA ASN A 74 14.31 -1.15 9.74
C ASN A 74 13.61 -1.05 8.38
N GLY A 75 12.59 -1.86 8.14
CA GLY A 75 11.80 -1.80 6.92
C GLY A 75 11.05 -0.48 6.78
N ALA A 76 10.46 0.02 7.86
CA ALA A 76 9.80 1.33 7.87
C ALA A 76 10.78 2.47 7.60
N GLU A 77 11.96 2.46 8.23
CA GLU A 77 13.00 3.49 8.04
C GLU A 77 13.49 3.55 6.59
N GLN A 78 13.81 2.40 5.99
CA GLN A 78 14.32 2.34 4.61
C GLN A 78 13.24 2.66 3.58
N ARG A 79 11.98 2.30 3.84
CA ARG A 79 10.86 2.52 2.92
C ARG A 79 10.21 3.91 3.09
N MET A 80 10.54 4.65 4.15
CA MET A 80 10.03 6.00 4.38
C MET A 80 10.34 6.95 3.21
N ARG A 81 11.56 6.90 2.66
CA ARG A 81 11.93 7.72 1.49
C ARG A 81 11.14 7.34 0.23
N PRO A 82 11.16 6.08 -0.22
CA PRO A 82 10.38 5.64 -1.38
C PRO A 82 8.87 5.90 -1.29
N MET A 83 8.28 5.84 -0.09
CA MET A 83 6.84 6.09 0.09
C MET A 83 6.46 7.58 0.05
N LEU A 84 7.40 8.48 0.36
CA LEU A 84 7.14 9.92 0.41
C LEU A 84 7.46 10.67 -0.90
N MET A 85 8.19 10.03 -1.81
CA MET A 85 8.52 10.58 -3.13
C MET A 85 7.41 10.30 -4.14
#